data_AF-A0A662HYM6-F1
#
_entry.id   AF-A0A662HYM6-F1
#
_cell.length_a   1.000
_cell.length_b   1.000
_cell.length_c   1.000
_cell.angle_alpha   90.00
_cell.angle_beta   90.00
_cell.angle_gamma   90.00
#
_symmetry.space_group_name_H-M   'P 1'
#
loop_
_entity.id
_entity.type
_entity.pdbx_description
1 polymer ?
#
loop_
_entity_poly.entity_id
_entity_poly.type
_entity_poly.pdbx_seq_one_letter_code
_entity_poly.pdbx_strand_id
1 'polypeptide(L)'
;MTRLLKLSKAFQAFVDRLVYSSFSDKDIEEICEELLFTLVSCNIAFEAAEAIIDDIKKRLKEQSVKRGTDRRKIVKQVVREVLYELLESSGKADLLEIIKSRKKTQQPLVILFVGPNGHGKTTTIA
;
A
#
# COMPACT_ATOMS: atom_id res chain seq x y z
N MET A 1 -16.02 4.77 -5.76
CA MET A 1 -15.40 4.27 -7.01
C MET A 1 -14.30 5.18 -7.55
N THR A 2 -14.49 6.51 -7.57
CA THR A 2 -13.52 7.50 -8.09
C THR A 2 -12.17 7.54 -7.37
N ARG A 3 -12.11 7.28 -6.05
CA ARG A 3 -10.87 7.35 -5.26
C ARG A 3 -9.88 6.21 -5.53
N LEU A 4 -10.38 4.97 -5.59
CA LEU A 4 -9.53 3.81 -5.90
C LEU A 4 -8.93 3.92 -7.31
N LEU A 5 -9.75 4.42 -8.26
CA LEU A 5 -9.30 4.75 -9.61
C LEU A 5 -8.26 5.86 -9.63
N LYS A 6 -8.36 6.87 -8.74
CA LYS A 6 -7.36 7.92 -8.60
C LYS A 6 -6.04 7.37 -8.08
N LEU A 7 -6.08 6.48 -7.07
CA LEU A 7 -4.89 5.87 -6.50
C LEU A 7 -4.16 4.95 -7.50
N SER A 8 -4.88 4.10 -8.23
CA SER A 8 -4.24 3.24 -9.24
C SER A 8 -3.62 4.05 -10.37
N LYS A 9 -4.27 5.14 -10.80
CA LYS A 9 -3.72 6.09 -11.77
C LYS A 9 -2.47 6.80 -11.25
N ALA A 10 -2.42 7.17 -9.97
CA ALA A 10 -1.25 7.80 -9.36
C ALA A 10 -0.02 6.89 -9.43
N PHE A 11 -0.15 5.62 -9.02
CA PHE A 11 0.94 4.65 -9.13
C PHE A 11 1.34 4.34 -10.57
N GLN A 12 0.37 4.28 -11.50
CA GLN A 12 0.67 4.06 -12.91
C GLN A 12 1.46 5.25 -13.51
N ALA A 13 1.06 6.49 -13.21
CA ALA A 13 1.77 7.69 -13.64
C ALA A 13 3.18 7.77 -13.02
N PHE A 14 3.32 7.43 -11.74
CA PHE A 14 4.61 7.33 -11.06
C PHE A 14 5.56 6.34 -11.76
N VAL A 15 5.07 5.13 -12.05
CA VAL A 15 5.82 4.12 -12.80
C VAL A 15 6.23 4.66 -14.17
N ASP A 16 5.31 5.30 -14.89
CA ASP A 16 5.58 5.85 -16.22
C ASP A 16 6.68 6.92 -16.17
N ARG A 17 6.59 7.89 -15.25
CA ARG A 17 7.61 8.93 -15.08
C ARG A 17 8.97 8.36 -14.71
N LEU A 18 9.01 7.40 -13.77
CA LEU A 18 10.24 6.71 -13.41
C LEU A 18 10.81 5.82 -14.51
N VAL A 19 10.02 5.39 -15.50
CA VAL A 19 10.54 4.60 -16.64
C VAL A 19 11.20 5.50 -17.68
N TYR A 20 10.67 6.72 -17.87
CA TYR A 20 11.16 7.67 -18.87
C TYR A 20 12.21 8.68 -18.34
N SER A 21 12.43 8.75 -17.02
CA SER A 21 13.44 9.64 -16.43
C SER A 21 14.89 9.17 -16.65
N SER A 22 15.88 9.94 -16.22
CA SER A 22 17.29 9.51 -16.26
C SER A 22 17.66 8.50 -15.15
N PHE A 23 16.74 8.25 -14.19
CA PHE A 23 17.00 7.47 -12.98
C PHE A 23 18.10 8.09 -12.08
N SER A 24 18.37 9.39 -12.21
CA SER A 24 19.24 10.12 -11.30
C SER A 24 18.61 10.23 -9.90
N ASP A 25 19.42 10.40 -8.85
CA ASP A 25 18.91 10.64 -7.50
C ASP A 25 17.95 11.81 -7.44
N LYS A 26 18.24 12.88 -8.20
CA LYS A 26 17.39 14.06 -8.30
C LYS A 26 16.03 13.74 -8.93
N ASP A 27 16.01 12.99 -10.03
CA ASP A 27 14.76 12.59 -10.69
C ASP A 27 13.92 11.70 -9.78
N ILE A 28 14.54 10.75 -9.06
CA ILE A 28 13.84 9.88 -8.11
C ILE A 28 13.23 10.72 -6.99
N GLU A 29 13.98 11.68 -6.44
CA GLU A 29 13.52 12.55 -5.37
C GLU A 29 12.29 13.36 -5.80
N GLU A 30 12.40 14.09 -6.91
CA GLU A 30 11.31 14.94 -7.44
C GLU A 30 10.05 14.12 -7.75
N ILE A 31 10.19 12.97 -8.43
CA ILE A 31 9.04 12.12 -8.79
C ILE A 31 8.38 11.51 -7.55
N CYS A 32 9.17 11.19 -6.51
CA CYS A 32 8.66 10.66 -5.26
C CYS A 32 7.92 11.73 -4.42
N GLU A 33 8.42 12.97 -4.39
CA GLU A 33 7.73 14.08 -3.72
C GLU A 33 6.35 14.35 -4.34
N GLU A 34 6.26 14.35 -5.67
CA GLU A 34 4.98 14.48 -6.36
C GLU A 34 3.99 13.34 -6.00
N LEU A 35 4.51 12.11 -5.91
CA LEU A 35 3.69 10.96 -5.49
C LEU A 35 3.22 11.14 -4.04
N LEU A 36 4.07 11.61 -3.12
CA LEU A 36 3.70 11.89 -1.72
C LEU A 36 2.45 12.79 -1.64
N PHE A 37 2.48 13.95 -2.29
CA PHE A 37 1.34 14.85 -2.32
C PHE A 37 0.09 14.21 -2.95
N THR A 38 0.29 13.39 -3.98
CA THR A 38 -0.81 12.68 -4.64
C THR A 38 -1.46 11.65 -3.70
N LEU A 39 -0.66 10.89 -2.93
CA LEU A 39 -1.15 9.91 -1.96
C LEU A 39 -1.95 10.59 -0.83
N VAL A 40 -1.43 11.69 -0.29
CA VAL A 40 -2.14 12.49 0.73
C VAL A 40 -3.49 12.99 0.20
N SER A 41 -3.51 13.48 -1.04
CA SER A 41 -4.75 13.90 -1.71
C SER A 41 -5.74 12.76 -1.99
N CYS A 42 -5.33 11.51 -1.78
CA CYS A 42 -6.15 10.32 -1.87
C CYS A 42 -6.66 9.83 -0.50
N ASN A 43 -6.57 10.65 0.56
CA ASN A 43 -6.89 10.31 1.95
C ASN A 43 -5.98 9.21 2.54
N ILE A 44 -4.74 9.11 2.08
CA ILE A 44 -3.72 8.33 2.78
C ILE A 44 -3.12 9.25 3.85
N ALA A 45 -2.98 8.75 5.08
CA ALA A 45 -2.32 9.49 6.16
C ALA A 45 -0.91 9.89 5.73
N PHE A 46 -0.48 11.09 6.13
CA PHE A 46 0.81 11.63 5.69
C PHE A 46 1.96 10.69 6.06
N GLU A 47 1.96 10.18 7.29
CA GLU A 47 2.96 9.27 7.83
C GLU A 47 3.00 7.94 7.05
N ALA A 48 1.83 7.43 6.63
CA ALA A 48 1.76 6.23 5.81
C ALA A 48 2.25 6.49 4.38
N ALA A 49 1.96 7.67 3.83
CA ALA A 49 2.43 8.06 2.52
C ALA A 49 3.96 8.26 2.51
N GLU A 50 4.53 8.92 3.53
CA GLU A 50 5.97 9.04 3.72
C GLU A 50 6.64 7.67 3.80
N ALA A 51 6.12 6.76 4.65
CA ALA A 51 6.68 5.41 4.78
C ALA A 51 6.71 4.65 3.44
N ILE A 52 5.63 4.74 2.64
CA ILE A 52 5.59 4.15 1.29
C ILE A 52 6.68 4.74 0.40
N ILE A 53 6.86 6.06 0.44
CA ILE A 53 7.80 6.77 -0.43
C ILE A 53 9.24 6.47 -0.06
N ASP A 54 9.57 6.48 1.22
CA ASP A 54 10.93 6.20 1.70
C ASP A 54 11.37 4.77 1.36
N ASP A 55 10.48 3.80 1.52
CA ASP A 55 10.75 2.40 1.15
C ASP A 55 10.94 2.22 -0.36
N ILE A 56 10.12 2.91 -1.17
CA ILE A 56 10.28 2.90 -2.63
C ILE A 56 11.63 3.53 -3.01
N LYS A 57 11.95 4.72 -2.48
CA LYS A 57 13.24 5.41 -2.75
C LYS A 57 14.42 4.52 -2.42
N LYS A 58 14.41 3.91 -1.24
CA LYS A 58 15.48 3.02 -0.77
C LYS A 58 15.68 1.84 -1.74
N ARG A 59 14.61 1.12 -2.08
CA ARG A 59 14.70 -0.05 -2.98
C ARG A 59 15.09 0.33 -4.40
N LEU A 60 14.63 1.48 -4.90
CA LEU A 60 15.02 1.96 -6.23
C LEU A 60 16.51 2.30 -6.29
N LYS A 61 17.10 2.86 -5.21
CA LYS A 61 18.54 3.13 -5.12
C LYS A 61 19.38 1.85 -5.01
N GLU A 62 18.86 0.82 -4.37
CA GLU A 62 19.52 -0.49 -4.24
C GLU A 62 19.46 -1.32 -5.54
N GLN A 63 18.48 -1.05 -6.41
CA GLN A 63 18.33 -1.74 -7.69
C GLN A 63 19.35 -1.22 -8.72
N SER A 64 20.44 -1.97 -8.93
CA SER A 64 21.33 -1.72 -10.08
C SER A 64 20.59 -2.04 -11.38
N VAL A 65 20.12 -1.02 -12.10
CA VAL A 65 19.47 -1.22 -13.41
C VAL A 65 20.55 -1.62 -14.42
N LYS A 66 20.73 -2.93 -14.64
CA LYS A 66 21.65 -3.44 -15.66
C LYS A 66 21.14 -3.01 -17.04
N ARG A 67 22.04 -2.63 -17.94
CA ARG A 67 21.67 -2.36 -19.35
C ARG A 67 20.96 -3.58 -19.94
N GLY A 68 19.76 -3.38 -20.49
CA GLY A 68 18.94 -4.44 -21.10
C GLY A 68 17.85 -5.04 -20.19
N THR A 69 17.76 -4.67 -18.91
CA THR A 69 16.62 -5.09 -18.06
C THR A 69 15.37 -4.26 -18.32
N ASP A 70 14.20 -4.88 -18.21
CA ASP A 70 12.90 -4.18 -18.26
C ASP A 70 12.71 -3.31 -17.01
N ARG A 71 13.11 -2.04 -17.15
CA ARG A 71 12.98 -0.98 -16.13
C ARG A 71 11.56 -0.87 -15.60
N ARG A 72 10.54 -0.99 -16.47
CA ARG A 72 9.14 -0.92 -16.06
C ARG A 72 8.78 -2.07 -15.15
N LYS A 73 9.24 -3.28 -15.47
CA LYS A 73 9.04 -4.46 -14.61
C LYS A 73 9.68 -4.26 -13.24
N ILE A 74 10.91 -3.73 -13.18
CA ILE A 74 11.61 -3.47 -11.92
C ILE A 74 10.84 -2.46 -11.06
N VAL A 75 10.48 -1.30 -11.62
CA VAL A 75 9.77 -0.26 -10.85
C VAL A 75 8.41 -0.76 -10.36
N LYS A 76 7.64 -1.45 -11.22
CA LYS A 76 6.36 -2.04 -10.81
C LYS A 76 6.54 -3.08 -9.70
N GLN A 77 7.60 -3.88 -9.76
CA GLN A 77 7.89 -4.88 -8.75
C GLN A 77 8.20 -4.21 -7.40
N VAL A 78 9.07 -3.19 -7.39
CA VAL A 78 9.40 -2.43 -6.17
C VAL A 78 8.14 -1.83 -5.53
N VAL A 79 7.31 -1.12 -6.32
CA VAL A 79 6.07 -0.52 -5.81
C VAL A 79 5.13 -1.60 -5.26
N ARG A 80 4.99 -2.73 -5.96
CA ARG A 80 4.14 -3.84 -5.53
C ARG A 80 4.61 -4.43 -4.20
N GLU A 81 5.90 -4.68 -4.06
CA GLU A 81 6.47 -5.28 -2.85
C GLU A 81 6.29 -4.36 -1.63
N VAL A 82 6.60 -3.07 -1.77
CA VAL A 82 6.41 -2.09 -0.68
C VAL A 82 4.95 -2.05 -0.23
N LEU A 83 4.00 -1.96 -1.18
CA LEU A 83 2.58 -1.96 -0.83
C LEU A 83 2.12 -3.28 -0.21
N TYR A 84 2.65 -4.41 -0.69
CA TYR A 84 2.30 -5.72 -0.17
C TYR A 84 2.77 -5.88 1.28
N GLU A 85 4.02 -5.52 1.56
CA GLU A 85 4.61 -5.60 2.90
C GLU A 85 3.90 -4.66 3.88
N LEU A 86 3.60 -3.42 3.45
CA LEU A 86 2.82 -2.49 4.26
C LEU A 86 1.46 -3.07 4.64
N LEU A 87 0.74 -3.65 3.68
CA LEU A 87 -0.59 -4.23 3.94
C LEU A 87 -0.50 -5.51 4.77
N GLU A 88 0.52 -6.35 4.55
CA GLU A 88 0.71 -7.59 5.29
C GLU A 88 1.12 -7.36 6.75
N SER A 89 1.83 -6.27 7.03
CA SER A 89 2.25 -5.89 8.40
C SER A 89 1.09 -5.72 9.39
N SER A 90 -0.13 -5.48 8.89
CA SER A 90 -1.33 -5.33 9.70
C SER A 90 -1.81 -6.64 10.37
N GLY A 91 -1.18 -7.77 10.05
CA GLY A 91 -1.54 -9.08 10.57
C GLY A 91 -2.77 -9.66 9.88
N LYS A 92 -2.93 -10.98 9.98
CA LYS A 92 -4.11 -11.69 9.48
C LYS A 92 -4.83 -12.32 10.67
N ALA A 93 -6.11 -12.01 10.82
CA ALA A 93 -6.97 -12.71 11.75
C ALA A 93 -7.71 -13.83 11.00
N ASP A 94 -7.37 -15.10 11.30
CA ASP A 94 -8.15 -16.23 10.79
C ASP A 94 -9.39 -16.43 11.68
N LEU A 95 -10.50 -15.85 11.23
CA LEU A 95 -11.77 -15.95 11.93
C LEU A 95 -12.24 -17.41 12.09
N LEU A 96 -11.95 -18.28 11.12
CA LEU A 96 -12.34 -19.69 11.19
C LEU A 96 -11.53 -20.44 12.25
N GLU A 97 -10.24 -20.15 12.36
CA GLU A 97 -9.39 -20.69 13.43
C GLU A 97 -9.88 -20.24 14.81
N ILE A 98 -10.22 -18.95 14.97
CA ILE A 98 -10.77 -18.39 16.21
C ILE A 98 -12.12 -19.06 16.57
N ILE A 99 -12.99 -19.32 15.59
CA ILE A 99 -14.25 -20.04 15.81
C ILE A 99 -13.97 -21.48 16.28
N LYS A 100 -13.03 -22.18 15.63
CA LYS A 100 -12.67 -23.56 15.99
C LYS A 100 -12.11 -23.65 17.41
N SER A 101 -11.27 -22.69 17.82
CA SER A 101 -10.69 -22.68 19.17
C SER A 101 -11.76 -22.46 20.25
N ARG A 102 -12.71 -21.55 20.04
CA ARG A 102 -13.84 -21.31 20.95
C ARG A 102 -14.80 -22.49 21.06
N LYS A 103 -15.05 -23.19 19.94
CA LYS A 103 -15.84 -24.44 19.94
C LYS A 103 -15.22 -25.53 20.81
N LYS A 104 -13.89 -25.70 20.79
CA LYS A 104 -13.18 -26.69 21.62
C LYS A 104 -13.37 -26.43 23.11
N THR A 105 -13.44 -25.16 23.51
CA THR A 105 -13.66 -24.76 24.91
C THR A 105 -15.14 -24.63 25.27
N GLN A 106 -16.06 -24.99 24.36
CA GLN A 106 -17.52 -24.83 24.54
C GLN A 106 -17.94 -23.40 24.93
N GLN A 107 -17.22 -22.40 24.43
CA GLN A 107 -17.50 -20.99 24.70
C GLN A 107 -18.03 -20.29 23.45
N PRO A 108 -18.93 -19.30 23.58
CA PRO A 108 -19.32 -18.45 22.46
C PRO A 108 -18.14 -17.59 22.00
N LEU A 109 -18.09 -17.29 20.69
CA LEU A 109 -17.23 -16.24 20.16
C LEU A 109 -17.97 -14.91 20.24
N VAL A 110 -17.41 -13.97 20.99
CA VAL A 110 -17.94 -12.60 21.11
C VAL A 110 -17.08 -11.68 20.24
N ILE A 111 -17.70 -10.99 19.28
CA ILE A 111 -17.04 -10.02 18.39
C ILE A 111 -17.68 -8.65 18.61
N LEU A 112 -16.88 -7.65 18.95
CA LEU A 112 -17.32 -6.27 19.14
C LEU A 112 -16.97 -5.43 17.90
N PHE A 113 -17.97 -4.87 17.25
CA PHE A 113 -17.78 -3.90 16.17
C PHE A 113 -17.83 -2.48 16.74
N VAL A 114 -16.68 -1.80 16.73
CA VAL A 114 -16.52 -0.44 17.27
C VAL A 114 -15.99 0.51 16.20
N GLY A 115 -16.37 1.79 16.28
CA GLY A 115 -15.99 2.82 15.32
C GLY A 115 -16.93 4.03 15.38
N PRO A 116 -16.60 5.15 14.71
CA PRO A 116 -17.40 6.37 14.81
C PRO A 116 -18.79 6.24 14.17
N ASN A 117 -19.67 7.21 14.42
CA ASN A 117 -21.03 7.23 13.86
C ASN A 117 -21.00 7.33 12.33
N GLY A 118 -21.84 6.53 11.64
CA GLY A 118 -21.91 6.53 10.17
C GLY A 118 -20.86 5.69 9.44
N HIS A 119 -19.97 4.98 10.14
CA HIS A 119 -18.91 4.14 9.51
C HIS A 119 -19.32 2.69 9.19
N GLY A 120 -20.62 2.44 9.02
CA GLY A 120 -21.10 1.15 8.51
C GLY A 120 -21.17 -0.02 9.50
N LYS A 121 -20.92 0.17 10.81
CA LYS A 121 -20.93 -0.92 11.83
C LYS A 121 -22.11 -1.89 11.69
N THR A 122 -23.35 -1.37 11.68
CA THR A 122 -24.56 -2.19 11.55
C THR A 122 -24.66 -2.86 10.18
N THR A 123 -24.28 -2.15 9.11
CA THR A 123 -24.24 -2.68 7.74
C THR A 123 -23.18 -3.76 7.55
N THR A 124 -22.07 -3.70 8.28
CA THR A 124 -20.99 -4.70 8.21
C THR A 124 -21.34 -5.98 8.98
N ILE A 125 -22.22 -5.91 9.98
CA ILE A 125 -22.64 -7.08 10.78
C ILE A 125 -23.70 -7.92 10.04
N ALA A 126 -24.63 -7.27 9.34
CA ALA A 126 -25.75 -7.92 8.64
C ALA A 126 -25.29 -8.63 7.36
#